data_AF-A0A7C5XAF6-F1
#
_entry.id   AF-A0A7C5XAF6-F1
#
_cell.length_a   1.000
_cell.length_b   1.000
_cell.length_c   1.000
_cell.angle_alpha   90.00
_cell.angle_beta   90.00
_cell.angle_gamma   90.00
#
_symmetry.space_group_name_H-M   'P 1'
#
loop_
_entity.id
_entity.type
_entity.pdbx_description
1 polymer ?
#
loop_
_entity_poly.entity_id
_entity_poly.type
_entity_poly.pdbx_seq_one_letter_code
_entity_poly.pdbx_strand_id
1 'polypeptide(L)' 'MSTAQRRLPVYKKILEENKKKWMIKEFLEYRLSKYGYIDSEILKTPLGTRIV' A
#
# COMPACT_ATOMS: atom_id res chain seq x y z
N MET A 1 -6.50 23.80 8.04
CA MET A 1 -6.59 23.93 6.57
C MET A 1 -6.72 22.54 5.96
N SER A 2 -7.88 22.23 5.39
CA SER A 2 -8.16 20.94 4.74
C SER A 2 -7.39 20.85 3.44
N THR A 3 -6.54 19.84 3.31
CA THR A 3 -5.86 19.52 2.06
C THR A 3 -6.92 19.18 1.02
N ALA A 4 -7.11 20.07 0.04
CA ALA A 4 -7.95 19.82 -1.10
C ALA A 4 -7.43 18.57 -1.82
N GLN A 5 -8.07 17.43 -1.57
CA GLN A 5 -7.85 16.19 -2.30
C GLN A 5 -8.21 16.48 -3.75
N ARG A 6 -7.19 16.83 -4.56
CA ARG A 6 -7.32 16.91 -6.01
C ARG A 6 -7.98 15.61 -6.45
N ARG A 7 -9.19 15.69 -7.03
CA ARG A 7 -9.91 14.53 -7.55
C ARG A 7 -9.06 13.94 -8.67
N LEU A 8 -8.18 13.01 -8.30
CA LEU A 8 -7.39 12.27 -9.26
C LEU A 8 -8.36 11.42 -10.10
N PRO A 9 -8.17 11.35 -11.42
CA PRO A 9 -8.89 10.39 -12.25
C PRO A 9 -8.77 8.99 -11.62
N VAL A 10 -9.87 8.24 -11.59
CA VAL A 10 -9.95 6.92 -10.94
C VAL A 10 -8.80 6.00 -11.36
N TYR A 11 -8.43 6.04 -12.65
CA TYR A 11 -7.28 5.31 -13.19
C TYR A 11 -5.94 5.67 -12.52
N LYS A 12 -5.64 6.97 -12.37
CA LYS A 12 -4.40 7.42 -11.72
C LYS A 12 -4.35 6.98 -10.27
N LYS A 13 -5.50 7.01 -9.58
CA LYS A 13 -5.61 6.54 -8.19
C LYS A 13 -5.30 5.04 -8.09
N ILE A 14 -5.87 4.22 -8.97
CA ILE A 14 -5.59 2.77 -9.00
C ILE A 14 -4.10 2.52 -9.25
N LEU A 15 -3.49 3.24 -10.20
CA LEU A 15 -2.07 3.11 -10.52
C LEU A 15 -1.18 3.46 -9.32
N GLU A 16 -1.44 4.60 -8.67
CA GLU A 16 -0.71 5.02 -7.47
C GLU A 16 -0.87 4.04 -6.31
N GLU A 17 -2.06 3.46 -6.14
CA GLU A 17 -2.32 2.46 -5.11
C GLU A 17 -1.57 1.17 -5.37
N ASN A 18 -1.58 0.67 -6.61
CA ASN A 18 -0.82 -0.52 -6.99
C ASN A 18 0.68 -0.29 -6.84
N LYS A 19 1.19 0.89 -7.23
CA LYS A 19 2.58 1.27 -7.00
C LYS A 19 2.95 1.21 -5.52
N LYS A 20 2.10 1.75 -4.63
CA LYS A 20 2.33 1.69 -3.18
C LYS A 20 2.31 0.25 -2.66
N LYS A 21 1.39 -0.59 -3.12
CA LYS A 21 1.34 -2.01 -2.72
C LYS A 21 2.64 -2.73 -3.09
N TRP A 22 3.14 -2.53 -4.30
CA TRP A 22 4.40 -3.11 -4.77
C TRP A 22 5.58 -2.65 -3.92
N MET A 23 5.69 -1.35 -3.65
CA MET A 23 6.77 -0.82 -2.80
C MET A 23 6.77 -1.42 -1.39
N ILE A 24 5.57 -1.61 -0.80
CA ILE A 24 5.45 -2.24 0.52
C ILE A 24 5.91 -3.69 0.46
N LYS A 25 5.49 -4.44 -0.57
CA LYS A 25 5.89 -5.83 -0.74
C LYS A 25 7.41 -5.97 -0.89
N GLU A 26 8.04 -5.22 -1.78
CA GLU A 26 9.50 -5.24 -1.95
C GLU A 26 10.24 -4.89 -0.65
N PHE A 27 9.74 -3.89 0.08
CA PHE A 27 10.34 -3.50 1.35
C PHE A 27 10.25 -4.63 2.40
N LEU A 28 9.10 -5.28 2.50
CA LEU A 28 8.89 -6.39 3.44
C LEU A 28 9.70 -7.62 3.04
N GLU A 29 9.73 -7.98 1.76
CA GLU A 29 10.59 -9.06 1.25
C GLU A 29 12.05 -8.80 1.60
N TYR A 30 12.56 -7.59 1.37
CA TYR A 30 13.93 -7.24 1.69
C TYR A 30 14.21 -7.32 3.20
N ARG A 31 13.38 -6.64 4.01
CA ARG A 31 13.60 -6.50 5.46
C ARG A 31 13.33 -7.78 6.24
N LEU A 32 12.33 -8.55 5.83
CA LEU A 32 11.88 -9.76 6.50
C LEU A 32 12.34 -11.04 5.81
N SER A 33 13.21 -10.94 4.79
CA SER A 33 13.84 -12.08 4.11
C SER A 33 14.40 -13.13 5.08
N LYS A 34 15.02 -12.68 6.18
CA LYS A 34 15.62 -13.56 7.21
C LYS A 34 14.63 -14.12 8.22
N TYR A 35 13.41 -13.60 8.26
CA TYR A 35 12.38 -13.94 9.25
C TYR A 35 11.26 -14.82 8.67
N GLY A 36 11.46 -15.38 7.47
CA GLY A 36 10.49 -16.28 6.84
C GLY A 36 9.25 -15.58 6.31
N TYR A 37 9.37 -14.32 5.89
CA TYR A 37 8.29 -13.62 5.20
C TYR A 37 7.99 -14.28 3.84
N ILE A 38 6.71 -14.55 3.58
CA ILE A 38 6.23 -15.22 2.35
C ILE A 38 5.39 -14.26 1.52
N ASP A 39 4.38 -13.64 2.13
CA ASP A 39 3.54 -12.65 1.48
C ASP A 39 2.88 -11.73 2.51
N SER A 40 2.25 -10.65 2.03
CA SER A 40 1.38 -9.82 2.85
C SER A 40 0.13 -9.37 2.11
N GLU A 41 -0.97 -9.31 2.85
CA GLU A 41 -2.23 -8.76 2.37
C GLU A 41 -2.46 -7.36 2.92
N ILE A 42 -2.65 -6.39 2.01
CA ILE A 42 -2.92 -4.99 2.36
C ILE A 42 -4.43 -4.74 2.31
N LEU A 43 -5.05 -4.66 3.48
CA LEU A 43 -6.46 -4.38 3.68
C LEU A 43 -6.66 -2.90 4.02
N LYS A 44 -7.33 -2.16 3.13
CA LYS A 44 -7.77 -0.79 3.40
C LYS A 44 -9.15 -0.80 4.02
N THR A 45 -9.24 -0.36 5.26
CA THR A 45 -10.51 -0.15 5.97
C THR A 45 -10.76 1.35 6.14
N PRO A 46 -12.01 1.78 6.40
CA PRO A 46 -12.29 3.18 6.70
C PRO A 46 -11.52 3.71 7.92
N LEU A 47 -11.15 2.83 8.86
CA LEU A 47 -10.43 3.17 10.09
C LEU A 47 -8.92 3.25 9.90
N GLY A 48 -8.38 2.67 8.83
CA GLY A 48 -6.94 2.60 8.60
C GLY A 48 -6.53 1.50 7.63
N THR A 49 -5.22 1.32 7.48
CA THR A 49 -4.65 0.25 6.65
C THR A 49 -4.10 -0.84 7.54
N ARG A 50 -4.50 -2.09 7.29
CA ARG A 50 -3.97 -3.28 7.96
C ARG A 50 -3.12 -4.06 6.96
N ILE A 51 -1.94 -4.50 7.40
CA ILE A 51 -1.04 -5.36 6.66
C ILE A 51 -0.96 -6.66 7.46
N VAL A 52 -1.39 -7.77 6.86
CA VAL A 52 -1.39 -9.11 7.47
C VAL A 52 -0.34 -9.96 6.79
#